data_AF-A0A530GTD4-F1
#
_entry.id   AF-A0A530GTD4-F1
#
_cell.length_a   1.000
_cell.length_b   1.000
_cell.length_c   1.000
_cell.angle_alpha   90.00
_cell.angle_beta   90.00
_cell.angle_gamma   90.00
#
_symmetry.space_group_name_H-M   'P 1'
#
loop_
_entity.id
_entity.type
_entity.pdbx_description
1 polymer ?
#
loop_
_entity_poly.entity_id
_entity_poly.type
_entity_poly.pdbx_seq_one_letter_code
_entity_poly.pdbx_strand_id
1 'polypeptide(L)' 'VFVLSRGRLGEVVLYGPAPQTSYDSAKPDERFFTLLDAGDDSAAFDARLEREKKFDPDIWVVEIEAGTVPVEELLSVKAD' A
#
# COMPACT_ATOMS: atom_id res chain seq x y z
N VAL A 1 -5.57 3.05 -5.22
CA VAL A 1 -5.68 1.83 -4.39
C VAL A 1 -4.49 1.83 -3.46
N PHE A 2 -4.74 1.66 -2.18
CA PHE A 2 -3.76 1.43 -1.14
C PHE A 2 -3.90 -0.01 -0.65
N VAL A 3 -2.80 -0.60 -0.22
CA VAL A 3 -2.79 -1.94 0.37
C VAL A 3 -2.24 -1.83 1.78
N LEU A 4 -3.00 -2.32 2.75
CA LEU A 4 -2.60 -2.38 4.16
C LEU A 4 -2.37 -3.85 4.51
N SER A 5 -1.13 -4.21 4.80
CA SER A 5 -0.78 -5.55 5.26
C SER A 5 -0.79 -5.57 6.77
N ARG A 6 -1.54 -6.47 7.38
CA ARG A 6 -1.57 -6.66 8.83
C ARG A 6 -0.98 -8.02 9.17
N GLY A 7 0.04 -8.00 10.01
CA GLY A 7 0.62 -9.21 10.57
C GLY A 7 0.01 -9.57 11.92
N ARG A 8 0.22 -10.82 12.32
CA ARG A 8 -0.42 -11.41 13.50
C ARG A 8 0.10 -10.86 14.83
N LEU A 9 1.22 -10.14 14.82
CA LEU A 9 1.80 -9.52 16.01
C LEU A 9 1.43 -8.03 16.11
N GLY A 10 0.55 -7.54 15.22
CA GLY A 10 0.09 -6.15 15.20
C GLY A 10 0.93 -5.23 14.33
N GLU A 11 1.94 -5.76 13.63
CA GLU A 11 2.68 -5.04 12.61
C GLU A 11 1.77 -4.69 11.42
N VAL A 12 1.90 -3.47 10.94
CA VAL A 12 1.15 -2.92 9.82
C VAL A 12 2.13 -2.32 8.82
N VAL A 13 1.90 -2.61 7.55
CA VAL A 13 2.66 -2.04 6.44
C VAL A 13 1.69 -1.45 5.43
N LEU A 14 1.90 -0.19 5.07
CA LEU A 14 1.07 0.52 4.11
C LEU A 14 1.81 0.68 2.79
N TYR A 15 1.16 0.26 1.72
CA TYR A 15 1.59 0.40 0.34
C TYR A 15 0.66 1.36 -0.42
N GLY A 16 1.25 2.22 -1.23
CA GLY A 16 0.55 3.17 -2.08
C GLY A 16 0.86 2.96 -3.56
N PRO A 17 0.13 3.62 -4.47
CA PRO A 17 0.43 3.56 -5.89
C PRO A 17 1.82 4.14 -6.17
N ALA A 18 2.64 3.42 -6.93
CA ALA A 18 3.94 3.91 -7.35
C ALA A 18 3.80 5.18 -8.22
N PRO A 19 4.77 6.11 -8.16
CA PRO A 19 4.78 7.29 -9.02
C PRO A 19 4.69 6.93 -10.51
N GLN A 20 4.00 7.76 -11.29
CA GLN A 20 3.90 7.55 -12.74
C GLN A 20 5.25 7.61 -13.46
N THR A 21 6.25 8.28 -12.88
CA THR A 21 7.63 8.30 -13.39
C THR A 21 8.33 6.93 -13.32
N SER A 22 7.79 5.99 -12.56
CA SER A 22 8.35 4.64 -12.38
C SER A 22 7.93 3.64 -13.48
N TYR A 23 7.17 4.10 -14.49
CA TYR A 23 6.72 3.32 -15.64
C TYR A 23 7.60 3.62 -16.88
N ASP A 24 8.34 2.62 -17.36
CA ASP A 24 9.27 2.74 -18.51
C ASP A 24 8.59 2.66 -19.89
N SER A 25 7.34 2.21 -19.95
CA SER A 25 6.56 2.16 -21.20
C SER A 25 5.08 2.35 -20.92
N ALA A 26 4.36 2.89 -21.90
CA ALA A 26 2.95 3.26 -21.87
C ALA A 26 1.96 2.07 -21.74
N LYS A 27 2.25 1.10 -20.88
CA LYS A 27 1.38 -0.01 -20.54
C LYS A 27 0.98 0.08 -19.05
N PRO A 28 -0.24 0.53 -18.76
CA PRO A 28 -0.76 0.71 -17.39
C PRO A 28 -1.33 -0.59 -16.79
N ASP A 29 -1.13 -1.75 -17.43
CA ASP A 29 -1.85 -2.98 -17.09
C ASP A 29 -1.41 -3.56 -15.72
N GLU A 30 -0.15 -3.32 -15.32
CA GLU A 30 0.35 -3.70 -13.98
C GLU A 30 0.39 -2.49 -13.05
N ARG A 31 -0.26 -2.63 -11.89
CA ARG A 31 -0.22 -1.64 -10.82
C ARG A 31 1.00 -1.91 -9.94
N PHE A 32 1.96 -1.00 -9.99
CA PHE A 32 3.07 -1.02 -9.05
C PHE A 32 2.72 -0.29 -7.76
N PHE A 33 3.26 -0.80 -6.66
CA PHE A 33 3.12 -0.20 -5.34
C PHE A 33 4.49 0.19 -4.78
N THR A 34 4.52 1.21 -3.94
CA THR A 34 5.70 1.59 -3.15
C THR A 34 5.36 1.52 -1.67
N LEU A 35 6.37 1.21 -0.86
CA LEU A 35 6.26 1.24 0.59
C LEU A 35 6.07 2.69 1.03
N LEU A 36 4.98 2.96 1.74
CA LEU A 36 4.67 4.29 2.24
C LEU A 36 5.02 4.46 3.71
N ASP A 37 4.78 3.42 4.52
CA ASP A 37 5.04 3.41 5.96
C ASP A 37 4.97 1.98 6.52
N ALA A 38 5.62 1.74 7.65
CA ALA A 38 5.59 0.47 8.37
C ALA A 38 5.76 0.70 9.87
N GLY A 39 4.95 0.03 10.70
CA GLY A 39 4.94 0.23 12.15
C GLY A 39 3.81 -0.53 12.83
N ASP A 40 3.54 -0.23 14.10
CA ASP A 40 2.51 -0.85 14.93
C ASP A 40 1.40 0.13 15.35
N ASP A 41 1.51 1.41 14.98
CA ASP A 41 0.53 2.44 15.30
C ASP A 41 -0.58 2.53 14.24
N SER A 42 -1.65 1.75 14.44
CA SER A 42 -2.85 1.77 13.60
C SER A 42 -3.43 3.17 13.41
N ALA A 43 -3.36 4.05 14.43
CA ALA A 43 -3.96 5.37 14.35
C ALA A 43 -3.21 6.29 13.37
N ALA A 44 -1.89 6.11 13.24
CA ALA A 44 -1.08 6.83 12.26
C ALA A 44 -1.48 6.47 10.82
N PHE A 45 -1.73 5.18 10.55
CA PHE A 45 -2.19 4.70 9.25
C PHE A 45 -3.60 5.21 8.91
N ASP A 46 -4.54 5.14 9.86
CA ASP A 46 -5.91 5.66 9.69
C ASP A 46 -5.89 7.17 9.38
N ALA A 47 -5.11 7.94 10.14
CA ALA A 47 -4.96 9.38 9.92
C ALA A 47 -4.37 9.69 8.53
N ARG A 48 -3.49 8.82 8.01
CA ARG A 48 -2.95 8.96 6.65
C ARG A 48 -4.00 8.67 5.60
N LEU A 49 -4.71 7.55 5.72
CA LEU A 49 -5.78 7.18 4.78
C LEU A 49 -6.91 8.22 4.75
N GLU A 50 -7.25 8.82 5.89
CA GLU A 50 -8.22 9.92 5.95
C GLU A 50 -7.73 11.20 5.24
N ARG A 51 -6.42 11.46 5.23
CA ARG A 51 -5.86 12.54 4.40
C ARG A 51 -5.98 12.22 2.92
N GLU A 52 -5.66 10.98 2.52
CA GLU A 52 -5.80 10.52 1.13
C GLU A 52 -7.26 10.62 0.67
N LYS A 53 -8.21 10.16 1.49
CA LYS A 53 -9.66 10.22 1.20
C LYS A 53 -10.18 11.65 1.02
N LYS A 54 -9.62 12.62 1.76
CA LYS A 54 -9.97 14.04 1.60
C LYS A 54 -9.47 14.62 0.28
N PHE A 55 -8.35 14.10 -0.22
CA PHE A 55 -7.75 14.52 -1.48
C PHE A 55 -8.42 13.82 -2.68
N ASP A 56 -8.61 12.51 -2.59
CA ASP A 56 -9.27 11.66 -3.56
C ASP A 56 -10.36 10.83 -2.85
N PRO A 57 -11.65 11.19 -2.97
CA PRO A 57 -12.73 10.45 -2.32
C PRO A 57 -12.97 9.06 -2.93
N ASP A 58 -12.43 8.77 -4.13
CA ASP A 58 -12.58 7.51 -4.84
C ASP A 58 -11.45 6.50 -4.53
N ILE A 59 -10.77 6.68 -3.39
CA ILE A 59 -9.73 5.74 -2.96
C ILE A 59 -10.33 4.37 -2.62
N TRP A 60 -9.51 3.36 -2.86
CA TRP A 60 -9.74 1.99 -2.42
C TRP A 60 -8.64 1.61 -1.46
N VAL A 61 -9.01 0.99 -0.34
CA VAL A 61 -8.08 0.41 0.63
C VAL A 61 -8.36 -1.08 0.70
N VAL A 62 -7.34 -1.90 0.49
CA VAL A 62 -7.42 -3.35 0.59
C VAL A 62 -6.56 -3.78 1.77
N GLU A 63 -7.17 -4.37 2.79
CA GLU A 63 -6.44 -4.97 3.89
C GLU A 63 -6.14 -6.45 3.58
N ILE A 64 -4.90 -6.88 3.81
CA ILE A 64 -4.43 -8.23 3.56
C ILE A 64 -3.79 -8.79 4.85
N GLU A 65 -4.27 -9.95 5.28
CA GLU A 65 -3.62 -10.77 6.31
C GLU A 65 -3.01 -12.01 5.64
N ALA A 66 -1.72 -11.92 5.28
CA ALA A 66 -1.05 -12.94 4.45
C ALA A 66 -0.49 -14.16 5.24
N GLY A 67 -0.65 -14.17 6.57
CA GLY A 67 -0.20 -15.27 7.42
C GLY A 67 1.33 -15.38 7.44
N THR A 68 1.87 -16.44 6.83
CA THR A 68 3.33 -16.65 6.69
C THR A 68 3.87 -16.22 5.34
N VAL A 69 3.00 -15.84 4.39
CA VAL A 69 3.41 -15.37 3.07
C VAL A 69 3.75 -13.88 3.19
N PRO A 70 4.94 -13.42 2.77
CA PRO A 70 5.24 -12.00 2.68
C PRO A 70 4.28 -11.33 1.68
N VAL A 71 3.70 -10.19 2.04
CA VAL A 71 2.72 -9.51 1.19
C VAL A 71 3.33 -9.01 -0.12
N GLU A 72 4.65 -8.81 -0.14
CA GLU A 72 5.45 -8.43 -1.30
C GLU A 72 5.48 -9.53 -2.38
N GLU A 73 5.17 -10.79 -2.02
CA GLU A 73 4.98 -11.86 -3.01
C GLU A 73 3.60 -11.77 -3.70
N LEU A 74 2.65 -11.05 -3.12
CA LEU A 74 1.29 -10.84 -3.64
C LEU A 74 1.15 -9.50 -4.37
N LEU A 75 2.16 -8.63 -4.28
CA LEU A 75 2.13 -7.26 -4.77
C LEU A 75 3.35 -6.98 -5.66
N SER A 76 3.13 -6.28 -6.77
CA SER A 76 4.24 -5.76 -7.58
C SER A 76 4.82 -4.50 -6.92
N VAL A 77 5.77 -4.69 -5.99
CA VAL A 77 6.40 -3.58 -5.26
C VAL A 77 7.64 -3.08 -6.01
N LYS A 78 7.74 -1.76 -6.22
CA LYS A 78 8.97 -1.10 -6.67
C LYS A 78 9.71 -0.59 -5.43
N ALA A 79 10.99 -0.93 -5.31
CA ALA A 79 11.90 -0.22 -4.43
C ALA A 79 12.28 1.10 -5.10
N ASP A 80 12.21 2.20 -4.36
CA ASP A 80 12.73 3.50 -4.78
C ASP A 80 14.27 3.50 -4.82
#